data_AF-M0LAK8-F1
#
_entry.id   AF-M0LAK8-F1
#
_cell.length_a   1.000
_cell.length_b   1.000
_cell.length_c   1.000
_cell.angle_alpha   90.00
_cell.angle_beta   90.00
_cell.angle_gamma   90.00
#
_symmetry.space_group_name_H-M   'P 1'
#
loop_
_entity.id
_entity.type
_entity.pdbx_description
1 polymer ?
#
loop_
_entity_poly.entity_id
_entity_poly.type
_entity_poly.pdbx_seq_one_letter_code
_entity_poly.pdbx_strand_id
1 'polypeptide(L)'
;MTDSTTDADSTPGTDSSDSSDRDDRAESNGDPDRACLVGINHVALEVGDIDDALAFYGSLFEFDLRSRSETKAFVDMGDQFIAMAETDDAADERDDARHFGLAVDDTEAVERRLESEGIDRLAVPGLEFRDPWGNRVQIVGYEEIQFTKADHVLAGMGLDALEKSDDALEELGEKGLAPESDDRS
;
A
#
# COMPACT_ATOMS: atom_id res chain seq x y z
N MET A 1 31.84 68.41 6.60
CA MET A 1 31.77 68.53 8.07
C MET A 1 31.39 67.15 8.60
N THR A 2 32.33 66.56 9.35
CA THR A 2 32.25 65.43 10.32
C THR A 2 31.66 64.09 9.87
N ASP A 3 32.45 63.02 9.69
CA ASP A 3 33.00 62.06 10.70
C ASP A 3 31.87 61.34 11.47
N SER A 4 31.64 60.03 11.28
CA SER A 4 32.33 58.82 11.79
C SER A 4 31.30 58.03 12.65
N THR A 5 31.22 56.71 12.81
CA THR A 5 32.14 55.60 13.15
C THR A 5 31.29 54.30 13.03
N THR A 6 31.73 53.20 12.38
CA THR A 6 32.22 51.90 12.95
C THR A 6 31.23 51.30 14.00
N ASP A 7 30.76 50.05 13.91
CA ASP A 7 31.51 48.80 14.07
C ASP A 7 30.80 47.56 13.51
N ALA A 8 31.62 46.57 13.19
CA ALA A 8 31.25 45.21 12.83
C ALA A 8 30.86 44.40 14.08
N ASP A 9 29.92 43.47 13.91
CA ASP A 9 29.84 42.27 14.74
C ASP A 9 29.50 41.07 13.86
N SER A 10 30.41 40.09 13.89
CA SER A 10 30.22 38.72 13.41
C SER A 10 29.61 37.96 14.59
N THR A 11 28.68 37.02 14.50
CA THR A 11 28.71 35.69 13.85
C THR A 11 27.37 34.97 14.18
N PRO A 12 27.11 33.71 13.79
CA PRO A 12 25.81 33.27 13.27
C PRO A 12 24.90 32.61 14.31
N GLY A 13 23.59 32.82 14.19
CA GLY A 13 22.60 32.01 14.88
C GLY A 13 22.20 30.82 14.02
N THR A 14 22.89 29.69 14.18
CA THR A 14 22.45 28.39 13.70
C THR A 14 21.22 28.00 14.52
N ASP A 15 20.02 28.26 14.01
CA ASP A 15 18.81 27.63 14.54
C ASP A 15 18.73 26.25 13.89
N SER A 16 19.61 25.35 14.36
CA SER A 16 19.44 23.93 14.18
C SER A 16 18.20 23.55 14.99
N SER A 17 17.04 23.59 14.36
CA SER A 17 15.90 22.80 14.78
C SER A 17 16.30 21.33 14.57
N ASP A 18 17.02 20.82 15.57
CA ASP A 18 17.21 19.40 15.82
C ASP A 18 15.83 18.83 16.18
N SER A 19 15.00 18.63 15.15
CA SER A 19 13.86 17.73 15.20
C SER A 19 14.45 16.34 15.33
N SER A 20 14.88 16.02 16.55
CA SER A 20 15.03 14.64 16.98
C SER A 20 13.72 13.96 16.68
N ASP A 21 13.73 13.13 15.64
CA ASP A 21 12.74 12.11 15.39
C ASP A 21 12.59 11.33 16.69
N ARG A 22 11.54 11.68 17.44
CA ARG A 22 11.12 10.89 18.57
C ARG A 22 10.61 9.61 17.95
N ASP A 23 11.40 8.56 18.09
CA ASP A 23 10.94 7.20 17.88
C ASP A 23 9.81 6.96 18.90
N ASP A 24 8.60 7.38 18.52
CA ASP A 24 7.33 7.22 19.24
C ASP A 24 6.81 5.78 19.09
N ARG A 25 7.70 4.78 18.90
CA ARG A 25 7.31 3.37 19.05
C ARG A 25 7.10 3.09 20.53
N ALA A 26 5.89 3.39 20.99
CA ALA A 26 5.40 2.91 22.27
C ALA A 26 5.53 1.37 22.29
N GLU A 27 6.46 0.86 23.08
CA GLU A 27 6.58 -0.57 23.29
C GLU A 27 5.25 -1.10 23.84
N SER A 28 4.63 -2.00 23.08
CA SER A 28 3.37 -2.64 23.46
C SER A 28 3.63 -3.54 24.68
N ASN A 29 3.40 -3.01 25.88
CA ASN A 29 3.27 -3.84 27.08
C ASN A 29 2.07 -4.79 26.88
N GLY A 30 2.37 -6.06 26.57
CA GLY A 30 1.38 -7.10 26.30
C GLY A 30 0.38 -7.26 27.44
N ASP A 31 -0.78 -6.64 27.29
CA ASP A 31 -1.95 -6.82 28.15
C ASP A 31 -2.59 -8.17 27.78
N PRO A 32 -2.54 -9.19 28.66
CA PRO A 32 -3.03 -10.53 28.35
C PRO A 32 -4.55 -10.59 28.10
N ASP A 33 -5.28 -9.52 28.44
CA ASP A 33 -6.72 -9.40 28.19
C ASP A 33 -7.03 -8.79 26.81
N ARG A 34 -6.02 -8.43 26.01
CA ARG A 34 -6.18 -7.88 24.65
C ARG A 34 -5.69 -8.85 23.60
N ALA A 35 -6.43 -8.95 22.50
CA ALA A 35 -6.00 -9.69 21.32
C ALA A 35 -4.89 -8.94 20.57
N CYS A 36 -3.90 -9.66 20.07
CA CYS A 36 -2.88 -9.10 19.17
C CYS A 36 -3.45 -9.02 17.75
N LEU A 37 -3.26 -7.88 17.08
CA LEU A 37 -3.54 -7.75 15.66
C LEU A 37 -2.51 -8.54 14.87
N VAL A 38 -2.98 -9.32 13.88
CA VAL A 38 -2.12 -10.14 13.01
C VAL A 38 -2.00 -9.52 11.62
N GLY A 39 -3.07 -8.94 11.09
CA GLY A 39 -3.10 -8.33 9.76
C GLY A 39 -4.52 -7.99 9.32
N ILE A 40 -4.66 -7.59 8.05
CA ILE A 40 -5.95 -7.34 7.40
C ILE A 40 -6.39 -8.63 6.69
N ASN A 41 -7.58 -9.12 7.04
CA ASN A 41 -8.16 -10.30 6.41
C ASN A 41 -8.62 -10.01 4.97
N HIS A 42 -9.41 -8.94 4.80
CA HIS A 42 -9.88 -8.47 3.49
C HIS A 42 -10.24 -6.99 3.55
N VAL A 43 -10.37 -6.37 2.37
CA VAL A 43 -11.03 -5.08 2.17
C VAL A 43 -12.36 -5.34 1.46
N ALA A 44 -13.42 -4.64 1.89
CA ALA A 44 -14.71 -4.68 1.23
C ALA A 44 -14.91 -3.42 0.39
N LEU A 45 -15.28 -3.59 -0.88
CA LEU A 45 -15.54 -2.53 -1.84
C LEU A 45 -17.00 -2.56 -2.25
N GLU A 46 -17.62 -1.38 -2.23
CA GLU A 46 -18.93 -1.17 -2.82
C GLU A 46 -18.74 -0.94 -4.33
N VAL A 47 -19.53 -1.66 -5.12
CA VAL A 47 -19.55 -1.57 -6.58
C VAL A 47 -21.01 -1.49 -7.04
N GLY A 48 -21.24 -0.97 -8.24
CA GLY A 48 -22.59 -0.81 -8.79
C GLY A 48 -23.10 -2.03 -9.55
N ASP A 49 -22.21 -2.89 -10.04
CA ASP A 49 -22.54 -4.16 -10.68
C ASP A 49 -21.33 -5.11 -10.58
N ILE A 50 -21.59 -6.39 -10.28
CA ILE A 50 -20.53 -7.39 -10.09
C ILE A 50 -19.80 -7.76 -11.39
N ASP A 51 -20.51 -7.87 -12.51
CA ASP A 51 -19.88 -8.20 -13.80
C ASP A 51 -18.98 -7.07 -14.27
N ASP A 52 -19.45 -5.83 -14.17
CA ASP A 52 -18.66 -4.65 -14.52
C ASP A 52 -17.44 -4.52 -13.61
N ALA A 53 -17.56 -4.82 -12.31
CA ALA A 53 -16.44 -4.80 -11.38
C ALA A 53 -15.37 -5.83 -11.74
N LEU A 54 -15.79 -7.07 -12.01
CA LEU A 54 -14.86 -8.12 -12.40
C LEU A 54 -14.20 -7.82 -13.75
N ALA A 55 -14.93 -7.24 -14.70
CA ALA A 55 -14.37 -6.82 -15.98
C ALA A 55 -13.35 -5.68 -15.82
N PHE A 56 -13.65 -4.68 -14.99
CA PHE A 56 -12.77 -3.56 -14.71
C PHE A 56 -11.50 -4.01 -13.99
N TYR A 57 -11.62 -4.71 -12.87
CA TYR A 57 -10.44 -5.17 -12.13
C TYR A 57 -9.66 -6.20 -12.93
N GLY A 58 -10.33 -7.08 -13.68
CA GLY A 58 -9.68 -8.08 -14.55
C GLY A 58 -9.00 -7.48 -15.78
N SER A 59 -9.29 -6.23 -16.14
CA SER A 59 -8.49 -5.52 -17.14
C SER A 59 -7.16 -5.05 -16.55
N LEU A 60 -7.07 -4.81 -15.25
CA LEU A 60 -5.86 -4.31 -14.60
C LEU A 60 -5.00 -5.41 -13.98
N PHE A 61 -5.62 -6.46 -13.44
CA PHE A 61 -4.96 -7.46 -12.60
C PHE A 61 -5.31 -8.89 -13.03
N GLU A 62 -4.38 -9.80 -12.80
CA GLU A 62 -4.63 -11.24 -12.85
C GLU A 62 -5.04 -11.73 -11.45
N PHE A 63 -6.17 -12.43 -11.35
CA PHE A 63 -6.66 -13.01 -10.10
C PHE A 63 -7.61 -14.17 -10.36
N ASP A 64 -7.80 -14.98 -9.32
CA ASP A 64 -8.80 -16.04 -9.29
C ASP A 64 -10.09 -15.59 -8.60
N LEU A 65 -11.23 -16.08 -9.08
CA LEU A 65 -12.51 -15.93 -8.40
C LEU A 65 -12.65 -16.99 -7.31
N ARG A 66 -12.64 -16.54 -6.06
CA ARG A 66 -12.92 -17.39 -4.91
C ARG A 66 -14.35 -17.88 -4.89
N SER A 67 -15.28 -16.95 -5.07
CA SER A 67 -16.72 -17.22 -5.13
C SER A 67 -17.47 -16.02 -5.69
N ARG A 68 -18.67 -16.28 -6.20
CA ARG A 68 -19.55 -15.27 -6.77
C ARG A 68 -21.01 -15.61 -6.51
N SER A 69 -21.81 -14.56 -6.33
CA SER A 69 -23.28 -14.57 -6.28
C SER A 69 -23.82 -13.43 -7.16
N GLU A 70 -25.13 -13.22 -7.15
CA GLU A 70 -25.76 -12.12 -7.91
C GLU A 70 -25.21 -10.75 -7.49
N THR A 71 -25.08 -10.49 -6.18
CA THR A 71 -24.72 -9.16 -5.66
C THR A 71 -23.38 -9.12 -4.93
N LYS A 72 -22.59 -10.19 -5.00
CA LYS A 72 -21.25 -10.27 -4.36
C LYS A 72 -20.27 -11.08 -5.17
N ALA A 73 -19.01 -10.65 -5.16
CA ALA A 73 -17.88 -11.43 -5.65
C ALA A 73 -16.69 -11.32 -4.69
N PHE A 74 -15.85 -12.34 -4.70
CA PHE A 74 -14.64 -12.41 -3.90
C PHE A 74 -13.49 -12.78 -4.83
N VAL A 75 -12.51 -11.88 -4.95
CA VAL A 75 -11.30 -12.07 -5.79
C VAL A 75 -10.10 -12.37 -4.88
N ASP A 76 -9.43 -13.48 -5.14
CA ASP A 76 -8.32 -13.96 -4.31
C ASP A 76 -6.98 -13.32 -4.72
N MET A 77 -6.12 -13.14 -3.72
CA MET A 77 -4.73 -12.65 -3.82
C MET A 77 -3.84 -13.54 -2.93
N GLY A 78 -3.91 -14.85 -3.16
CA GLY A 78 -3.28 -15.87 -2.33
C GLY A 78 -4.04 -16.12 -1.03
N ASP A 79 -3.41 -15.78 0.10
CA ASP A 79 -3.96 -15.93 1.45
C ASP A 79 -4.89 -14.77 1.90
N GLN A 80 -5.13 -13.79 1.02
CA GLN A 80 -6.01 -12.64 1.23
C GLN A 80 -6.98 -12.49 0.05
N PHE A 81 -8.03 -11.69 0.21
CA PHE A 81 -9.02 -11.44 -0.84
C PHE A 81 -9.64 -10.03 -0.75
N ILE A 82 -10.23 -9.57 -1.85
CA ILE A 82 -11.13 -8.40 -1.87
C ILE A 82 -12.56 -8.91 -1.95
N ALA A 83 -13.45 -8.35 -1.13
CA ALA A 83 -14.88 -8.60 -1.18
C ALA A 83 -15.57 -7.44 -1.93
N MET A 84 -16.21 -7.74 -3.06
CA MET A 84 -17.02 -6.78 -3.81
C MET A 84 -18.50 -6.99 -3.45
N ALA A 85 -19.20 -5.91 -3.13
CA ALA A 85 -20.62 -5.92 -2.82
C ALA A 85 -21.36 -4.90 -3.68
N GLU A 86 -22.40 -5.36 -4.36
CA GLU A 86 -23.25 -4.51 -5.18
C GLU A 86 -24.14 -3.62 -4.32
N THR A 87 -24.20 -2.33 -4.65
CA THR A 87 -25.09 -1.35 -4.02
C THR A 87 -25.50 -0.27 -5.02
N ASP A 88 -26.76 0.17 -4.92
CA ASP A 88 -27.33 1.21 -5.78
C ASP A 88 -26.61 2.56 -5.61
N ASP A 89 -26.06 2.82 -4.41
CA ASP A 89 -25.44 4.11 -4.05
C ASP A 89 -23.91 4.12 -4.29
N ALA A 90 -23.34 3.07 -4.94
CA ALA A 90 -21.88 2.87 -5.02
C ALA A 90 -21.11 4.06 -5.61
N ALA A 91 -21.75 4.86 -6.47
CA ALA A 91 -21.13 6.01 -7.13
C ALA A 91 -21.56 7.37 -6.55
N ASP A 92 -22.41 7.39 -5.52
CA ASP A 92 -23.04 8.62 -5.01
C ASP A 92 -22.10 9.45 -4.13
N GLU A 93 -21.13 8.81 -3.47
CA GLU A 93 -20.13 9.47 -2.63
C GLU A 93 -18.71 9.16 -3.09
N ARG A 94 -17.89 10.21 -3.24
CA ARG A 94 -16.45 10.08 -3.48
C ARG A 94 -15.70 10.56 -2.25
N ASP A 95 -15.00 9.64 -1.58
CA ASP A 95 -14.11 9.99 -0.48
C ASP A 95 -12.75 10.46 -1.03
N ASP A 96 -12.24 11.58 -0.55
CA ASP A 96 -10.95 12.16 -0.98
C ASP A 96 -9.75 11.63 -0.20
N ALA A 97 -9.95 11.10 1.01
CA ALA A 97 -8.88 10.69 1.92
C ALA A 97 -8.72 9.17 2.03
N ARG A 98 -9.83 8.44 2.16
CA ARG A 98 -9.83 6.98 2.31
C ARG A 98 -9.38 6.32 1.02
N HIS A 99 -8.45 5.40 1.15
CA HIS A 99 -7.93 4.57 0.07
C HIS A 99 -7.44 3.25 0.68
N PHE A 100 -7.19 2.28 -0.17
CA PHE A 100 -6.54 1.03 0.20
C PHE A 100 -5.36 0.76 -0.73
N GLY A 101 -4.30 0.20 -0.16
CA GLY A 101 -3.11 -0.22 -0.89
C GLY A 101 -3.25 -1.65 -1.40
N LEU A 102 -2.96 -1.87 -2.67
CA LEU A 102 -2.79 -3.19 -3.27
C LEU A 102 -1.32 -3.41 -3.63
N ALA A 103 -0.77 -4.47 -3.07
CA ALA A 103 0.57 -4.94 -3.40
C ALA A 103 0.52 -5.75 -4.69
N VAL A 104 1.31 -5.36 -5.69
CA VAL A 104 1.43 -6.04 -6.99
C VAL A 104 2.86 -6.48 -7.24
N ASP A 105 3.05 -7.47 -8.09
CA ASP A 105 4.36 -7.95 -8.54
C ASP A 105 5.02 -6.97 -9.52
N ASP A 106 4.23 -6.30 -10.37
CA ASP A 106 4.72 -5.38 -11.40
C ASP A 106 3.86 -4.09 -11.45
N THR A 107 4.38 -3.00 -10.89
CA THR A 107 3.70 -1.70 -10.88
C THR A 107 3.68 -1.04 -12.27
N GLU A 108 4.70 -1.29 -13.10
CA GLU A 108 4.79 -0.77 -14.47
C GLU A 108 3.77 -1.44 -15.39
N ALA A 109 3.47 -2.72 -15.18
CA ALA A 109 2.37 -3.40 -15.85
C ALA A 109 1.04 -2.73 -15.54
N VAL A 110 0.76 -2.42 -14.28
CA VAL A 110 -0.48 -1.73 -13.90
C VAL A 110 -0.55 -0.35 -14.54
N GLU A 111 0.55 0.42 -14.53
CA GLU A 111 0.59 1.74 -15.18
C GLU A 111 0.29 1.66 -16.68
N ARG A 112 0.90 0.71 -17.40
CA ARG A 112 0.61 0.47 -18.82
C ARG A 112 -0.84 0.08 -19.06
N ARG A 113 -1.44 -0.73 -18.18
CA ARG A 113 -2.84 -1.12 -18.30
C ARG A 113 -3.76 0.07 -18.08
N LEU A 114 -3.52 0.89 -17.05
CA LEU A 114 -4.27 2.13 -16.82
C LEU A 114 -4.25 3.03 -18.06
N GLU A 115 -3.08 3.25 -18.67
CA GLU A 115 -2.97 4.02 -19.93
C GLU A 115 -3.78 3.38 -21.07
N SER A 116 -3.64 2.06 -21.25
CA SER A 116 -4.31 1.34 -22.34
C SER A 116 -5.85 1.32 -22.23
N GLU A 117 -6.36 1.29 -21.00
CA GLU A 117 -7.80 1.28 -20.69
C GLU A 117 -8.35 2.72 -20.56
N GLY A 118 -7.50 3.74 -20.65
CA GLY A 118 -7.88 5.15 -20.57
C GLY A 118 -8.33 5.60 -19.17
N ILE A 119 -7.75 5.00 -18.12
CA ILE A 119 -8.06 5.30 -16.72
C ILE A 119 -7.10 6.37 -16.21
N ASP A 120 -7.66 7.48 -15.71
CA ASP A 120 -6.87 8.59 -15.19
C ASP A 120 -6.21 8.26 -13.84
N ARG A 121 -4.93 8.60 -13.74
CA ARG A 121 -4.21 8.65 -12.46
C ARG A 121 -4.61 9.88 -11.65
N LEU A 122 -4.60 9.73 -10.33
CA LEU A 122 -4.71 10.88 -9.41
C LEU A 122 -3.40 11.68 -9.41
N ALA A 123 -3.53 13.00 -9.27
CA ALA A 123 -2.40 13.93 -9.21
C ALA A 123 -1.72 13.93 -7.83
N VAL A 124 -1.16 12.78 -7.45
CA VAL A 124 -0.47 12.52 -6.17
C VAL A 124 0.88 11.84 -6.45
N PRO A 125 1.84 11.84 -5.49
CA PRO A 125 3.17 11.27 -5.73
C PRO A 125 3.21 9.77 -6.10
N GLY A 126 2.18 8.99 -5.75
CA GLY A 126 2.11 7.54 -5.99
C GLY A 126 1.36 7.12 -7.26
N LEU A 127 1.31 5.80 -7.47
CA LEU A 127 0.44 5.19 -8.48
C LEU A 127 -0.95 4.97 -7.88
N GLU A 128 -1.83 5.95 -8.07
CA GLU A 128 -3.19 5.91 -7.55
C GLU A 128 -4.21 6.26 -8.62
N PHE A 129 -5.37 5.60 -8.57
CA PHE A 129 -6.50 5.86 -9.47
C PHE A 129 -7.82 5.63 -8.71
N ARG A 130 -8.93 5.92 -9.39
CA ARG A 130 -10.26 5.56 -8.90
C ARG A 130 -10.89 4.53 -9.83
N ASP A 131 -11.54 3.55 -9.25
CA ASP A 131 -12.43 2.67 -10.02
C ASP A 131 -13.71 3.44 -10.44
N PRO A 132 -14.60 2.83 -11.25
CA PRO A 132 -15.82 3.49 -11.72
C PRO A 132 -16.76 3.96 -10.60
N TRP A 133 -16.70 3.32 -9.43
CA TRP A 133 -17.52 3.62 -8.26
C TRP A 133 -16.83 4.59 -7.29
N GLY A 134 -15.63 5.06 -7.62
CA GLY A 134 -14.93 6.07 -6.85
C GLY A 134 -14.05 5.53 -5.73
N ASN A 135 -13.92 4.21 -5.58
CA ASN A 135 -12.95 3.60 -4.67
C ASN A 135 -11.54 4.04 -5.08
N ARG A 136 -10.80 4.66 -4.15
CA ARG A 136 -9.43 5.10 -4.38
C ARG A 136 -8.47 3.95 -4.12
N VAL A 137 -7.80 3.50 -5.18
CA VAL A 137 -6.85 2.39 -5.16
C VAL A 137 -5.44 2.94 -5.23
N GLN A 138 -4.59 2.54 -4.29
CA GLN A 138 -3.16 2.81 -4.32
C GLN A 138 -2.41 1.53 -4.67
N ILE A 139 -1.50 1.62 -5.64
CA ILE A 139 -0.67 0.50 -6.08
C ILE A 139 0.71 0.64 -5.48
N VAL A 140 1.21 -0.44 -4.89
CA VAL A 140 2.55 -0.52 -4.31
C VAL A 140 3.22 -1.81 -4.79
N GLY A 141 4.52 -1.76 -5.08
CA GLY A 141 5.28 -2.95 -5.45
C GLY A 141 5.45 -3.86 -4.23
N TYR A 142 5.22 -5.16 -4.39
CA TYR A 142 5.42 -6.12 -3.31
C TYR A 142 6.86 -6.12 -2.80
N GLU A 143 7.84 -5.92 -3.68
CA GLU A 143 9.26 -5.88 -3.31
C GLU A 143 9.61 -4.73 -2.35
N GLU A 144 8.88 -3.61 -2.41
CA GLU A 144 9.19 -2.39 -1.67
C GLU A 144 8.48 -2.28 -0.31
N ILE A 145 7.65 -3.24 0.05
CA ILE A 145 6.88 -3.20 1.31
C ILE A 145 7.30 -4.30 2.29
N GLN A 146 7.13 -4.03 3.57
CA GLN A 146 7.47 -4.97 4.65
C GLN A 146 6.51 -6.16 4.74
N PHE A 147 5.27 -6.03 4.25
CA PHE A 147 4.31 -7.14 4.23
C PHE A 147 4.90 -8.33 3.45
N THR A 148 5.03 -9.48 4.11
CA THR A 148 5.67 -10.66 3.52
C THR A 148 4.70 -11.84 3.59
N LYS A 149 4.45 -12.47 2.44
CA LYS A 149 3.73 -13.75 2.36
C LYS A 149 4.69 -14.89 2.65
N ALA A 150 4.20 -15.96 3.27
CA ALA A 150 5.02 -17.16 3.46
C ALA A 150 5.39 -17.81 2.11
N ASP A 151 6.57 -18.42 2.01
CA ASP A 151 7.10 -18.96 0.74
C ASP A 151 6.13 -19.91 0.02
N HIS A 152 5.47 -20.79 0.77
CA HIS A 152 4.50 -21.74 0.19
C HIS A 152 3.25 -21.06 -0.37
N VAL A 153 2.91 -19.86 0.12
CA VAL A 153 1.82 -19.04 -0.43
C VAL A 153 2.27 -18.42 -1.76
N LEU A 154 3.46 -17.80 -1.80
CA LEU A 154 4.02 -17.26 -3.05
C LEU A 154 4.18 -18.34 -4.13
N ALA A 155 4.71 -19.51 -3.76
CA ALA A 155 4.80 -20.66 -4.66
C ALA A 155 3.42 -21.15 -5.14
N GLY A 156 2.42 -21.16 -4.26
CA GLY A 156 1.04 -21.48 -4.62
C GLY A 156 0.40 -20.48 -5.60
N MET A 157 0.89 -19.23 -5.59
CA MET A 157 0.50 -18.17 -6.52
C MET A 157 1.36 -18.14 -7.80
N GLY A 158 2.40 -18.96 -7.90
CA GLY A 158 3.37 -18.90 -9.01
C GLY A 158 4.29 -17.68 -8.98
N LEU A 159 4.48 -17.08 -7.80
CA LEU A 159 5.26 -15.86 -7.55
C LEU A 159 6.50 -16.15 -6.66
N ASP A 160 7.01 -17.38 -6.67
CA ASP A 160 8.15 -17.80 -5.83
C ASP A 160 9.48 -17.10 -6.15
N ALA A 161 9.56 -16.44 -7.30
CA ALA A 161 10.73 -15.64 -7.69
C ALA A 161 10.70 -14.19 -7.16
N LEU A 162 9.63 -13.76 -6.48
CA LEU A 162 9.57 -12.41 -5.92
C LEU A 162 10.48 -12.28 -4.70
N GLU A 163 11.35 -11.28 -4.74
CA GLU A 163 12.25 -10.93 -3.65
C GLU A 163 11.91 -9.55 -3.09
N LYS A 164 12.36 -9.27 -1.86
CA LYS A 164 12.24 -7.94 -1.25
C LYS A 164 13.42 -7.08 -1.66
N SER A 165 13.20 -5.77 -1.79
CA SER A 165 14.27 -4.82 -1.97
C SER A 165 15.17 -4.77 -0.73
N ASP A 166 16.43 -4.36 -0.91
CA ASP A 166 17.38 -4.20 0.20
C ASP A 166 16.82 -3.24 1.28
N ASP A 167 16.17 -2.15 0.84
CA ASP A 167 15.54 -1.17 1.75
C ASP A 167 14.42 -1.81 2.57
N ALA A 168 13.52 -2.60 1.94
CA ALA A 168 12.44 -3.27 2.66
C ALA A 168 12.96 -4.32 3.66
N LEU A 169 14.06 -5.01 3.31
CA LEU A 169 14.76 -5.94 4.20
C LEU A 169 15.43 -5.23 5.36
N GLU A 170 16.05 -4.07 5.13
CA GLU A 170 16.62 -3.23 6.18
C GLU A 170 15.54 -2.78 7.16
N GLU A 171 14.43 -2.22 6.67
CA GLU A 171 13.32 -1.79 7.53
C GLU A 171 12.71 -2.95 8.33
N LEU A 172 12.61 -4.15 7.75
CA LEU A 172 12.20 -5.36 8.45
C LEU A 172 13.22 -5.73 9.53
N GLY A 173 14.51 -5.62 9.23
CA GLY A 173 15.62 -5.87 10.16
C GLY A 173 15.60 -4.94 11.36
N GLU A 174 15.34 -3.65 11.16
CA GLU A 174 15.18 -2.67 12.24
C GLU A 174 14.06 -3.05 13.24
N LYS A 175 13.05 -3.79 12.76
CA LYS A 175 11.92 -4.27 13.57
C LYS A 175 12.13 -5.69 14.12
N GLY A 176 13.27 -6.33 13.82
CA GLY A 176 13.53 -7.73 14.19
C GLY A 176 12.66 -8.73 13.41
N LEU A 177 12.20 -8.36 12.22
CA LEU A 177 11.31 -9.13 11.35
C LEU A 177 11.97 -9.59 10.05
N ALA A 178 13.26 -9.32 9.85
CA ALA A 178 13.97 -9.76 8.66
C ALA A 178 13.92 -11.30 8.52
N PRO A 179 13.76 -11.83 7.29
CA PRO A 179 13.81 -13.26 7.07
C PRO A 179 15.18 -13.82 7.48
N GLU A 180 15.18 -15.03 8.05
CA GLU A 180 16.44 -15.72 8.34
C GLU A 180 17.14 -15.99 6.99
N SER A 181 18.42 -15.62 6.89
CA SER A 181 19.22 -15.96 5.70
C SER A 181 19.23 -17.48 5.57
N ASP A 182 18.78 -18.00 4.42
CA ASP A 182 18.81 -19.44 4.14
C ASP A 182 20.27 -19.89 4.01
N ASP A 183 20.90 -20.20 5.14
CA ASP A 183 22.22 -20.84 5.20
C ASP A 183 22.02 -22.34 4.88
N ARG A 184 21.57 -22.62 3.66
CA ARG A 184 21.50 -23.98 3.12
C ARG A 184 22.74 -24.23 2.29
N SER A 185 23.78 -24.64 3.01
CA SER A 185 24.98 -25.33 2.50
C SER A 185 24.65 -26.62 1.74
#